data_AF-A5X536-F1
#
_entry.id   AF-A5X536-F1
#
_cell.length_a   1.000
_cell.length_b   1.000
_cell.length_c   1.000
_cell.angle_alpha   90.00
_cell.angle_beta   90.00
_cell.angle_gamma   90.00
#
_symmetry.space_group_name_H-M   'P 1'
#
loop_
_entity.id
_entity.type
_entity.pdbx_description
1 polymer ?
#
loop_
_entity_poly.entity_id
_entity_poly.type
_entity_poly.pdbx_seq_one_letter_code
_entity_poly.pdbx_strand_id
1 'polypeptide(L)'
;IEELQKSVDTLIVIPNQNLFRIANEKTTFADAFAMADQVLYSGVASITDLMIKEGLINLDFADVRSVMHEMGRAMMGTGEASGEGRALAAAEAAIANPLLDETSMSGARGLLISITGGRDMNLS
;
A
#
# COMPACT_ATOMS: atom_id res chain seq x y z
N ILE A 1 5.29 1.04 -19.78
CA ILE A 1 5.72 1.48 -18.42
C ILE A 1 6.77 2.58 -18.52
N GLU A 2 7.84 2.40 -19.31
CA GLU A 2 8.96 3.37 -19.39
C GLU A 2 8.57 4.79 -19.82
N GLU A 3 7.63 4.98 -20.75
CA GLU A 3 7.20 6.33 -21.16
C GLU A 3 6.35 7.04 -20.09
N LEU A 4 5.50 6.29 -19.39
CA LEU A 4 4.70 6.79 -18.27
C LEU A 4 5.60 7.22 -17.11
N GLN A 5 6.63 6.44 -16.81
CA GLN A 5 7.60 6.75 -15.76
C GLN A 5 8.34 8.08 -15.99
N LYS A 6 8.53 8.51 -17.25
CA LYS A 6 9.14 9.81 -17.57
C LYS A 6 8.21 11.00 -17.34
N SER A 7 6.91 10.75 -17.14
CA SER A 7 5.87 11.78 -17.09
C SER A 7 5.21 11.89 -15.72
N VAL A 8 5.62 11.09 -14.73
CA VAL A 8 5.04 11.06 -13.38
C VAL A 8 6.13 11.08 -12.31
N ASP A 9 5.86 11.71 -11.17
CA ASP A 9 6.77 11.74 -10.00
C ASP A 9 6.93 10.35 -9.36
N THR A 10 5.82 9.62 -9.24
CA THR A 10 5.75 8.26 -8.71
C THR A 10 4.81 7.42 -9.57
N LEU A 11 5.28 6.23 -9.95
CA LEU A 11 4.54 5.21 -10.65
C LEU A 11 4.34 3.99 -9.73
N ILE A 12 3.12 3.83 -9.21
CA ILE A 12 2.73 2.65 -8.45
C ILE A 12 2.44 1.52 -9.44
N VAL A 13 3.19 0.43 -9.37
CA VAL A 13 2.99 -0.73 -10.25
C VAL A 13 2.40 -1.88 -9.45
N ILE A 14 1.21 -2.33 -9.86
CA ILE A 14 0.55 -3.52 -9.28
C ILE A 14 0.72 -4.69 -10.25
N PRO A 15 1.52 -5.71 -9.90
CA PRO A 15 1.69 -6.88 -10.73
C PRO A 15 0.47 -7.80 -10.61
N ASN A 16 -0.45 -7.74 -11.57
CA ASN A 16 -1.62 -8.63 -11.58
C ASN A 16 -1.26 -10.13 -11.56
N GLN A 17 -0.05 -10.49 -11.98
CA GLN A 17 0.46 -11.87 -11.85
C GLN A 17 0.57 -12.32 -10.39
N ASN A 18 0.89 -11.40 -9.47
CA ASN A 18 0.97 -11.70 -8.05
C ASN A 18 -0.41 -11.79 -7.41
N LEU A 19 -1.47 -11.22 -8.02
CA LEU A 19 -2.85 -11.43 -7.57
C LEU A 19 -3.25 -12.90 -7.64
N PHE A 20 -2.72 -13.65 -8.62
CA PHE A 20 -2.93 -15.11 -8.70
C PHE A 20 -2.27 -15.88 -7.56
N ARG A 21 -1.25 -15.33 -6.89
CA ARG A 21 -0.63 -15.96 -5.71
C ARG A 21 -1.47 -15.78 -4.45
N ILE A 22 -2.33 -14.77 -4.44
CA ILE A 22 -3.28 -14.46 -3.36
C ILE A 22 -4.67 -15.06 -3.65
N ALA A 23 -4.94 -15.38 -4.91
CA ALA A 23 -6.13 -16.06 -5.38
C ALA A 23 -6.05 -17.57 -5.11
N ASN A 24 -7.15 -18.16 -4.64
CA ASN A 24 -7.26 -19.60 -4.47
C ASN A 24 -7.79 -20.25 -5.77
N GLU A 25 -7.76 -21.58 -5.87
CA GLU A 25 -8.26 -22.33 -7.05
C GLU A 25 -9.75 -22.05 -7.39
N LYS A 26 -10.49 -21.40 -6.49
CA LYS A 26 -11.90 -21.02 -6.66
C LYS A 26 -12.09 -19.57 -7.11
N THR A 27 -11.03 -18.77 -7.12
CA THR A 27 -11.10 -17.34 -7.43
C THR A 27 -11.26 -17.17 -8.95
N THR A 28 -12.33 -16.51 -9.37
CA THR A 28 -12.58 -16.24 -10.79
C THR A 28 -11.69 -15.09 -11.29
N PHE A 29 -11.57 -14.94 -12.61
CA PHE A 29 -10.91 -13.76 -13.18
C PHE A 29 -11.55 -12.45 -12.68
N ALA A 30 -12.88 -12.41 -12.54
CA ALA A 30 -13.59 -11.23 -12.03
C ALA A 30 -13.18 -10.91 -10.59
N ASP A 31 -13.06 -11.93 -9.73
CA ASP A 31 -12.62 -11.76 -8.35
C ASP A 31 -11.16 -11.27 -8.28
N ALA A 32 -10.27 -11.79 -9.13
CA ALA A 32 -8.88 -11.34 -9.20
C ALA A 32 -8.77 -9.86 -9.63
N PHE A 33 -9.59 -9.40 -10.57
CA PHE A 33 -9.67 -7.98 -10.94
C PHE A 33 -10.23 -7.13 -9.79
N ALA A 34 -11.26 -7.61 -9.09
CA ALA A 34 -11.79 -6.91 -7.92
C ALA A 34 -10.72 -6.76 -6.82
N MET A 35 -9.84 -7.75 -6.64
CA MET A 35 -8.70 -7.64 -5.73
C MET A 35 -7.69 -6.58 -6.19
N ALA A 36 -7.40 -6.50 -7.50
CA ALA A 36 -6.55 -5.44 -8.07
C ALA A 36 -7.13 -4.05 -7.79
N ASP A 37 -8.43 -3.89 -8.05
CA ASP A 37 -9.17 -2.64 -7.83
C ASP A 37 -9.17 -2.26 -6.36
N GLN A 38 -9.29 -3.24 -5.46
CA GLN A 38 -9.21 -3.00 -4.02
C GLN A 38 -7.82 -2.49 -3.60
N VAL A 39 -6.75 -3.03 -4.17
CA VAL A 39 -5.38 -2.56 -3.89
C VAL A 39 -5.19 -1.13 -4.42
N LEU A 40 -5.66 -0.85 -5.63
CA LEU A 40 -5.64 0.51 -6.21
C LEU A 40 -6.41 1.50 -5.34
N TYR A 41 -7.62 1.12 -4.94
CA TYR A 41 -8.47 1.91 -4.05
C TYR A 41 -7.77 2.19 -2.72
N SER A 42 -7.24 1.16 -2.06
CA SER A 42 -6.50 1.29 -0.81
C SER A 42 -5.28 2.20 -0.95
N GLY A 43 -4.57 2.15 -2.08
CA GLY A 43 -3.41 3.01 -2.34
C GLY A 43 -3.78 4.48 -2.44
N VAL A 44 -4.76 4.78 -3.29
CA VAL A 44 -5.25 6.15 -3.46
C VAL A 44 -5.89 6.66 -2.15
N ALA A 45 -6.70 5.84 -1.49
CA ALA A 45 -7.33 6.19 -0.23
C ALA A 45 -6.30 6.44 0.87
N SER A 46 -5.22 5.65 0.94
CA SER A 46 -4.16 5.84 1.94
C SER A 46 -3.46 7.19 1.80
N ILE A 47 -3.11 7.58 0.57
CA ILE A 47 -2.48 8.89 0.32
C ILE A 47 -3.48 10.02 0.59
N THR A 48 -4.73 9.84 0.16
CA THR A 48 -5.79 10.85 0.30
C THR A 48 -6.22 11.05 1.75
N ASP A 49 -6.33 9.98 2.53
CA ASP A 49 -6.69 10.04 3.94
C ASP A 49 -5.60 10.76 4.77
N LEU A 50 -4.31 10.57 4.42
CA LEU A 50 -3.22 11.33 5.04
C LEU A 50 -3.30 12.84 4.74
N MET A 51 -3.87 13.24 3.61
CA MET A 51 -4.02 14.65 3.22
C MET A 51 -5.28 15.32 3.79
N ILE A 52 -6.37 14.55 3.97
CA ILE A 52 -7.71 15.10 4.22
C ILE A 52 -8.20 14.88 5.66
N LYS A 53 -7.83 13.76 6.30
CA LYS A 53 -8.32 13.48 7.65
C LYS A 53 -7.38 14.09 8.68
N GLU A 54 -7.92 14.98 9.52
CA GLU A 54 -7.31 15.36 10.79
C GLU A 54 -7.25 14.13 11.71
N GLY A 55 -6.20 13.32 11.55
CA GLY A 55 -5.88 12.19 12.41
C GLY A 55 -4.99 12.58 13.59
N LEU A 56 -4.76 11.63 14.51
CA LEU A 56 -3.87 11.80 15.68
C LEU A 56 -2.40 12.06 15.30
N ILE A 57 -1.99 11.65 14.09
CA ILE A 57 -0.66 11.89 13.52
C ILE A 57 -0.90 12.61 12.19
N ASN A 58 -0.82 13.93 12.20
CA ASN A 58 -1.01 14.76 11.00
C ASN A 58 0.33 14.82 10.24
N LEU A 59 0.43 14.11 9.11
CA LEU A 59 1.49 14.33 8.13
C LEU A 59 1.08 15.50 7.26
N ASP A 60 1.96 16.48 7.06
CA ASP A 60 1.63 17.58 6.18
C ASP A 60 1.78 17.17 4.70
N PHE A 61 1.07 17.88 3.81
CA PHE A 61 1.12 17.61 2.38
C PHE A 61 2.54 17.75 1.81
N ALA A 62 3.39 18.59 2.40
CA ALA A 62 4.76 18.79 1.93
C ALA A 62 5.63 17.56 2.22
N ASP A 63 5.46 16.92 3.37
CA ASP A 63 6.12 15.67 3.75
C ASP A 63 5.73 14.53 2.80
N VAL A 64 4.42 14.34 2.57
CA VAL A 64 3.93 13.31 1.64
C VAL A 64 4.44 13.56 0.23
N ARG A 65 4.33 14.81 -0.25
CA ARG A 65 4.83 15.20 -1.57
C ARG A 65 6.34 14.99 -1.69
N SER A 66 7.11 15.32 -0.64
CA SER A 66 8.56 15.15 -0.64
C SER A 66 8.97 13.69 -0.68
N VAL A 67 8.25 12.80 0.03
CA VAL A 67 8.50 11.35 -0.03
C VAL A 67 8.11 10.78 -1.38
N MET A 68 7.09 11.34 -2.05
CA MET A 68 6.62 10.86 -3.36
C MET A 68 7.31 11.55 -4.56
N HIS A 69 8.18 12.54 -4.34
CA HIS A 69 8.84 13.25 -5.43
C HIS A 69 10.06 12.45 -5.93
N GLU A 70 10.16 12.28 -7.26
CA GLU A 70 11.27 11.58 -7.93
C GLU A 70 11.54 10.14 -7.47
N MET A 71 10.57 9.47 -6.83
CA MET A 71 10.72 8.07 -6.40
C MET A 71 10.75 7.10 -7.57
N GLY A 72 10.20 7.50 -8.72
CA GLY A 72 10.16 6.67 -9.91
C GLY A 72 9.18 5.53 -9.71
N ARG A 73 9.65 4.31 -9.39
CA ARG A 73 8.80 3.12 -9.28
C ARG A 73 8.49 2.82 -7.81
N ALA A 74 7.22 2.73 -7.49
CA ALA A 74 6.72 2.37 -6.17
C ALA A 74 5.90 1.08 -6.22
N MET A 75 5.78 0.43 -5.07
CA MET A 75 4.96 -0.75 -4.85
C MET A 75 4.13 -0.59 -3.58
N MET A 76 3.09 -1.40 -3.46
CA MET A 76 2.17 -1.33 -2.32
C MET A 76 1.90 -2.73 -1.79
N GLY A 77 2.02 -2.86 -0.47
CA GLY A 77 1.55 -4.02 0.29
C GLY A 77 0.51 -3.56 1.30
N THR A 78 -0.52 -4.38 1.48
CA THR A 78 -1.58 -4.14 2.47
C THR A 78 -1.70 -5.35 3.39
N GLY A 79 -2.00 -5.10 4.66
CA GLY A 79 -2.24 -6.13 5.66
C GLY A 79 -3.38 -5.71 6.56
N GLU A 80 -4.22 -6.68 6.93
CA GLU A 80 -5.35 -6.48 7.83
C GLU A 80 -5.31 -7.56 8.91
N ALA A 81 -5.57 -7.18 10.15
CA ALA A 81 -5.68 -8.11 11.26
C ALA A 81 -6.64 -7.58 12.32
N SER A 82 -7.13 -8.49 13.16
CA SER A 82 -8.06 -8.18 14.26
C SER A 82 -7.69 -8.98 15.50
N GLY A 83 -8.20 -8.55 16.66
CA GLY A 83 -7.91 -9.18 17.96
C GLY A 83 -6.62 -8.69 18.62
N GLU A 84 -6.13 -9.47 19.57
CA GLU A 84 -4.88 -9.21 20.30
C GLU A 84 -3.68 -9.34 19.36
N GLY A 85 -2.71 -8.42 19.45
CA GLY A 85 -1.55 -8.42 18.55
C GLY A 85 -1.83 -8.00 17.10
N ARG A 86 -3.03 -7.47 16.80
CA ARG A 86 -3.43 -7.06 15.44
C ARG A 86 -2.47 -6.09 14.76
N ALA A 87 -1.81 -5.20 15.50
CA ALA A 87 -0.87 -4.24 14.92
C ALA A 87 0.33 -4.96 14.28
N LEU A 88 0.95 -5.90 15.01
CA LEU A 88 2.07 -6.69 14.53
C LEU A 88 1.64 -7.61 13.39
N ALA A 89 0.52 -8.32 13.57
CA ALA A 89 0.01 -9.24 12.55
C ALA A 89 -0.34 -8.52 11.23
N ALA A 90 -0.92 -7.31 11.30
CA ALA A 90 -1.21 -6.50 10.11
C ALA A 90 0.08 -6.02 9.44
N ALA A 91 1.08 -5.60 10.20
CA ALA A 91 2.38 -5.19 9.66
C ALA A 91 3.13 -6.35 8.98
N GLU A 92 3.17 -7.53 9.62
CA GLU A 92 3.75 -8.74 9.04
C GLU A 92 3.02 -9.15 7.75
N ALA A 93 1.69 -9.13 7.74
CA ALA A 93 0.90 -9.41 6.56
C ALA A 93 1.14 -8.41 5.43
N ALA A 94 1.30 -7.12 5.77
CA ALA A 94 1.60 -6.07 4.78
C ALA A 94 2.97 -6.28 4.14
N ILE A 95 3.99 -6.65 4.93
CA ILE A 95 5.36 -6.93 4.47
C ILE A 95 5.42 -8.21 3.64
N ALA A 96 4.71 -9.26 4.07
CA ALA A 96 4.64 -10.55 3.38
C ALA A 96 3.67 -10.55 2.19
N ASN A 97 3.05 -9.40 1.87
CA ASN A 97 2.07 -9.31 0.80
C ASN A 97 2.74 -9.66 -0.54
N PRO A 98 2.17 -10.58 -1.36
CA PRO A 98 2.75 -10.98 -2.64
C PRO A 98 2.94 -9.84 -3.66
N LEU A 99 2.28 -8.70 -3.45
CA LEU A 99 2.46 -7.50 -4.27
C LEU A 99 3.74 -6.73 -3.94
N LEU A 100 4.37 -7.02 -2.80
CA LEU A 100 5.71 -6.56 -2.45
C LEU A 100 6.76 -7.58 -2.88
N ASP A 101 7.64 -7.15 -3.77
CA ASP A 101 8.87 -7.86 -4.12
C ASP A 101 10.01 -7.46 -3.16
N GLU A 102 10.64 -8.45 -2.51
CA GLU A 102 11.78 -8.27 -1.59
C GLU A 102 12.94 -7.49 -2.25
N THR A 103 13.17 -7.71 -3.54
CA THR A 103 14.23 -7.01 -4.29
C THR A 103 13.97 -5.52 -4.43
N SER A 104 12.70 -5.12 -4.44
CA SER A 104 12.31 -3.72 -4.60
C SER A 104 12.19 -2.99 -3.25
N MET A 105 11.92 -3.71 -2.14
CA MET A 105 11.97 -3.09 -0.79
C MET A 105 13.38 -2.69 -0.38
N SER A 106 14.39 -3.52 -0.65
CA SER A 106 15.79 -3.22 -0.29
C SER A 106 16.37 -2.00 -1.04
N GLY A 107 15.80 -1.64 -2.20
CA GLY A 107 16.19 -0.48 -3.00
C GLY A 107 15.30 0.76 -2.82
N ALA A 108 14.27 0.71 -1.98
CA ALA A 108 13.33 1.81 -1.81
C ALA A 108 13.99 3.00 -1.10
N ARG A 109 13.83 4.21 -1.67
CA ARG A 109 14.40 5.46 -1.10
C ARG A 109 13.49 6.15 -0.08
N GLY A 110 12.27 5.65 0.07
CA GLY A 110 11.21 6.25 0.87
C GLY A 110 10.14 5.21 1.13
N LEU A 111 9.53 5.31 2.31
CA LEU A 111 8.47 4.42 2.77
C LEU A 111 7.31 5.28 3.27
N LEU A 112 6.12 5.03 2.74
CA LEU A 112 4.89 5.65 3.22
C LEU A 112 4.05 4.55 3.87
N ILE A 113 3.73 4.75 5.15
CA ILE A 113 2.92 3.83 5.94
C ILE A 113 1.61 4.53 6.28
N SER A 114 0.49 3.93 5.91
CA SER A 114 -0.84 4.35 6.34
C SER A 114 -1.41 3.31 7.28
N ILE A 115 -1.83 3.73 8.47
CA ILE A 115 -2.43 2.86 9.49
C ILE A 115 -3.86 3.32 9.70
N THR A 116 -4.80 2.43 9.41
CA THR A 116 -6.23 2.67 9.61
C THR A 116 -6.75 1.68 10.65
N GLY A 117 -7.52 2.17 11.61
CA GLY A 117 -8.14 1.33 12.64
C GLY A 117 -9.20 2.08 13.42
N GLY A 118 -9.86 1.35 14.32
CA GLY A 118 -10.96 1.88 15.13
C GLY A 118 -10.51 2.85 16.22
N ARG A 119 -11.48 3.37 16.96
CA ARG A 119 -11.26 4.25 18.13
C ARG A 119 -10.54 3.56 19.30
N ASP A 120 -10.40 2.24 19.21
CA ASP A 120 -9.69 1.38 20.14
C ASP A 120 -8.20 1.23 19.77
N MET A 121 -7.71 1.97 18.77
CA MET A 121 -6.28 2.01 18.44
C MET A 121 -5.51 2.73 19.56
N ASN A 122 -4.56 2.02 20.12
CA ASN A 122 -3.58 2.51 21.07
C ASN A 122 -2.29 2.89 20.34
N LEU A 123 -1.51 3.81 20.92
CA LEU A 123 -0.27 4.33 20.33
C LEU A 123 0.96 3.42 20.61
N SER A 124 0.72 2.18 21.04
CA SER A 124 1.67 1.37 21.83
C SER A 124 1.59 -0.11 21.50
#